data_AF-A0AAN8G9A1-F1
#
_entry.id   AF-A0AAN8G9A1-F1
#
_cell.length_a   1.000
_cell.length_b   1.000
_cell.length_c   1.000
_cell.angle_alpha   90.00
_cell.angle_beta   90.00
_cell.angle_gamma   90.00
#
_symmetry.space_group_name_H-M   'P 1'
#
loop_
_entity.id
_entity.type
_entity.pdbx_description
1 polymer ?
#
loop_
_entity_poly.entity_id
_entity_poly.type
_entity_poly.pdbx_seq_one_letter_code
_entity_poly.pdbx_strand_id
1 'polypeptide(L)'
;IRYRCRCELNKNIYDFCYCLPSQPQTLGQPFNCTYATYLEELDLLSDHDAINLETDRIPDPMYVTAMSTNHFEEGLTLEYQGFGLYAAFQIANIRKLWPHKKILVYNLGLSEQAVEELKRKCLVEVRDFRFPNYPSYVKNLKEYRWKPLIIAITVKEFGAIWWMDTSVRWKKDYQDLINDEIRCRDNFVTRLLTR
;
A
#
# COMPACT_ATOMS: atom_id res chain seq x y z
N ILE A 1 -5.59 -24.09 16.34
CA ILE A 1 -4.82 -24.10 15.08
C ILE A 1 -4.85 -25.50 14.48
N ARG A 2 -5.36 -25.65 13.25
CA ARG A 2 -5.35 -26.93 12.53
C ARG A 2 -3.94 -27.22 12.03
N TYR A 3 -3.53 -28.49 11.97
CA TYR A 3 -2.15 -28.87 11.61
C TYR A 3 -1.64 -28.20 10.33
N ARG A 4 -2.45 -28.17 9.27
CA ARG A 4 -2.10 -27.55 7.97
C ARG A 4 -1.97 -26.01 8.00
N CYS A 5 -2.49 -25.36 9.02
CA CYS A 5 -2.50 -23.91 9.18
C CYS A 5 -1.42 -23.43 10.15
N ARG A 6 -0.76 -24.37 10.83
CA ARG A 6 0.27 -24.11 11.82
C ARG A 6 1.54 -23.63 11.12
N CYS A 7 2.01 -22.45 11.49
CA CYS A 7 3.34 -21.96 11.15
C CYS A 7 4.10 -21.66 12.43
N GLU A 8 5.34 -22.12 12.54
CA GLU A 8 6.19 -21.87 13.70
C GLU A 8 7.32 -20.92 13.32
N LEU A 9 7.44 -19.80 14.04
CA LEU A 9 8.49 -18.82 13.86
C LEU A 9 8.90 -18.28 15.23
N ASN A 10 10.20 -18.28 15.54
CA ASN A 10 10.75 -17.77 16.80
C ASN A 10 10.07 -18.31 18.07
N LYS A 11 9.71 -19.60 18.06
CA LYS A 11 8.98 -20.32 19.14
C LYS A 11 7.52 -19.90 19.33
N ASN A 12 7.01 -18.98 18.51
CA ASN A 12 5.60 -18.65 18.43
C ASN A 12 4.91 -19.50 17.37
N ILE A 13 3.63 -19.81 17.60
CA ILE A 13 2.81 -20.59 16.69
C ILE A 13 1.71 -19.69 16.14
N TYR A 14 1.66 -19.55 14.82
CA TYR A 14 0.69 -18.74 14.10
C TYR A 14 -0.32 -19.62 13.34
N ASP A 15 -1.57 -19.11 13.23
CA ASP A 15 -2.61 -19.70 12.38
C ASP A 15 -2.67 -18.95 11.05
N PHE A 16 -2.11 -19.55 10.02
CA PHE A 16 -1.93 -18.95 8.69
C PHE A 16 -3.01 -19.36 7.69
N CYS A 17 -4.17 -19.79 8.18
CA CYS A 17 -5.35 -20.01 7.36
C CYS A 17 -6.35 -18.87 7.51
N TYR A 18 -6.79 -18.30 6.39
CA TYR A 18 -8.01 -17.50 6.38
C TYR A 18 -9.21 -18.38 6.71
N CYS A 19 -10.02 -17.97 7.69
CA CYS A 19 -11.32 -18.58 7.99
C CYS A 19 -12.41 -17.65 7.48
N LEU A 20 -13.33 -18.15 6.66
CA LEU A 20 -14.44 -17.34 6.16
C LEU A 20 -15.35 -16.92 7.33
N PRO A 21 -15.57 -15.61 7.60
CA PRO A 21 -16.30 -15.17 8.79
C PRO A 21 -17.73 -15.71 8.88
N SER A 22 -18.44 -15.81 7.75
CA SER A 22 -19.80 -16.34 7.70
C SER A 22 -19.87 -17.86 7.88
N GLN A 23 -18.78 -18.58 7.62
CA GLN A 23 -18.68 -20.04 7.75
C GLN A 23 -17.26 -20.42 8.21
N PRO A 24 -16.97 -20.37 9.52
CA PRO A 24 -15.61 -20.55 10.05
C PRO A 24 -14.97 -21.92 9.74
N GLN A 25 -15.76 -22.90 9.32
CA GLN A 25 -15.26 -24.20 8.88
C GLN A 25 -14.63 -24.16 7.48
N THR A 26 -15.01 -23.18 6.66
CA THR A 26 -14.49 -22.94 5.32
C THR A 26 -13.15 -22.23 5.42
N LEU A 27 -12.10 -22.99 5.16
CA LEU A 27 -10.73 -22.50 5.18
C LEU A 27 -10.27 -22.10 3.78
N GLY A 28 -9.59 -20.97 3.69
CA GLY A 28 -8.80 -20.60 2.54
C GLY A 28 -7.57 -21.48 2.34
N GLN A 29 -6.84 -21.17 1.28
CA GLN A 29 -5.50 -21.71 1.06
C GLN A 29 -4.58 -21.25 2.20
N PRO A 30 -3.82 -22.16 2.86
CA PRO A 30 -2.89 -21.77 3.91
C PRO A 30 -1.79 -20.88 3.33
N PHE A 31 -1.42 -19.82 4.04
CA PHE A 31 -0.25 -19.02 3.72
C PHE A 31 1.01 -19.86 3.89
N ASN A 32 1.97 -19.70 2.99
CA ASN A 32 3.20 -20.47 3.00
C ASN A 32 4.13 -19.97 4.12
N CYS A 33 4.36 -20.81 5.13
CA CYS A 33 5.17 -20.50 6.31
C CYS A 33 6.62 -20.09 5.98
N THR A 34 7.15 -20.46 4.81
CA THR A 34 8.47 -19.99 4.35
C THR A 34 8.56 -18.47 4.24
N TYR A 35 7.43 -17.77 4.10
CA TYR A 35 7.38 -16.32 4.00
C TYR A 35 7.05 -15.63 5.33
N ALA A 36 6.98 -16.37 6.44
CA ALA A 36 6.63 -15.81 7.75
C ALA A 36 7.60 -14.74 8.24
N THR A 37 8.90 -14.88 7.92
CA THR A 37 9.93 -13.90 8.28
C THR A 37 9.67 -12.53 7.66
N TYR A 38 9.14 -12.47 6.44
CA TYR A 38 8.76 -11.19 5.83
C TYR A 38 7.59 -10.53 6.56
N LEU A 39 6.64 -11.32 7.07
CA LEU A 39 5.54 -10.79 7.87
C LEU A 39 6.06 -10.23 9.20
N GLU A 40 7.01 -10.90 9.84
CA GLU A 40 7.66 -10.41 11.06
C GLU A 40 8.43 -9.11 10.83
N GLU A 41 9.26 -9.05 9.78
CA GLU A 41 10.03 -7.85 9.41
C GLU A 41 9.12 -6.65 9.08
N LEU A 42 7.94 -6.91 8.52
CA LEU A 42 6.92 -5.91 8.21
C LEU A 42 5.96 -5.64 9.38
N ASP A 43 6.17 -6.27 10.53
CA ASP A 43 5.29 -6.20 11.71
C ASP A 43 3.80 -6.48 11.41
N LEU A 44 3.56 -7.53 10.61
CA LEU A 44 2.23 -8.01 10.23
C LEU A 44 1.79 -9.25 11.02
N LEU A 45 2.60 -9.65 12.01
CA LEU A 45 2.29 -10.79 12.89
C LEU A 45 1.67 -10.36 14.22
N SER A 46 1.57 -9.05 14.47
CA SER A 46 0.97 -8.47 15.65
C SER A 46 0.04 -7.32 15.27
N ASP A 47 -0.95 -7.05 16.13
CA ASP A 47 -1.85 -5.91 15.98
C ASP A 47 -1.40 -4.73 16.88
N HIS A 48 -0.16 -4.74 17.39
CA HIS A 48 0.33 -3.72 18.34
C HIS A 48 0.27 -2.31 17.75
N ASP A 49 0.65 -2.18 16.48
CA ASP A 49 0.65 -0.90 15.75
C ASP A 49 -0.63 -0.70 14.91
N ALA A 50 -1.62 -1.59 15.03
CA ALA A 50 -2.88 -1.47 14.31
C ALA A 50 -3.73 -0.34 14.90
N ILE A 51 -4.24 0.54 14.03
CA ILE A 51 -5.16 1.60 14.42
C ILE A 51 -6.49 0.97 14.81
N ASN A 52 -6.95 1.23 16.04
CA ASN A 52 -8.30 0.91 16.43
C ASN A 52 -9.25 1.98 15.88
N LEU A 53 -10.00 1.64 14.83
CA LEU A 53 -10.92 2.57 14.16
C LEU A 53 -12.03 3.10 15.09
N GLU A 54 -12.38 2.39 16.17
CA GLU A 54 -13.41 2.82 17.13
C GLU A 54 -12.89 3.91 18.09
N THR A 55 -11.63 3.83 18.50
CA THR A 55 -11.08 4.68 19.58
C THR A 55 -10.04 5.68 19.11
N ASP A 56 -9.32 5.34 18.06
CA ASP A 56 -8.13 6.07 17.66
C ASP A 56 -8.46 7.11 16.58
N ARG A 57 -7.75 8.21 16.62
CA ARG A 57 -7.81 9.18 15.53
C ARG A 57 -6.96 8.65 14.38
N ILE A 58 -7.60 8.47 13.22
CA ILE A 58 -6.89 8.16 11.97
C ILE A 58 -5.80 9.22 11.74
N PRO A 59 -4.51 8.85 11.67
CA PRO A 59 -3.41 9.77 11.39
C PRO A 59 -3.58 10.47 10.03
N ASP A 60 -2.93 11.62 9.84
CA ASP A 60 -2.87 12.25 8.52
C ASP A 60 -2.10 11.33 7.56
N PRO A 61 -2.74 10.79 6.50
CA PRO A 61 -2.13 9.73 5.72
C PRO A 61 -0.99 10.26 4.82
N MET A 62 0.09 9.48 4.72
CA MET A 62 1.14 9.74 3.73
C MET A 62 0.62 9.40 2.32
N TYR A 63 0.84 10.30 1.35
CA TYR A 63 0.43 10.06 -0.03
C TYR A 63 1.50 9.20 -0.70
N VAL A 64 1.14 7.98 -1.11
CA VAL A 64 2.10 7.00 -1.62
C VAL A 64 1.72 6.58 -3.05
N THR A 65 2.71 6.55 -3.93
CA THR A 65 2.60 6.00 -5.28
C THR A 65 3.87 5.22 -5.61
N ALA A 66 3.84 4.39 -6.65
CA ALA A 66 5.01 3.65 -7.11
C ALA A 66 5.01 3.56 -8.64
N MET A 67 6.19 3.57 -9.24
CA MET A 67 6.34 3.68 -10.68
C MET A 67 7.64 3.10 -11.20
N SER A 68 7.60 2.63 -12.45
CA SER A 68 8.72 2.10 -13.22
C SER A 68 8.66 2.67 -14.63
N THR A 69 9.78 2.57 -15.37
CA THR A 69 9.86 3.02 -16.76
C THR A 69 8.93 2.22 -17.69
N ASN A 70 8.52 1.00 -17.34
CA ASN A 70 7.63 0.19 -18.19
C ASN A 70 6.12 0.47 -17.99
N HIS A 71 5.71 1.22 -16.95
CA HIS A 71 4.37 1.83 -16.87
C HIS A 71 4.29 3.17 -17.61
N PHE A 72 5.25 3.43 -18.51
CA PHE A 72 5.28 4.60 -19.40
C PHE A 72 4.40 4.41 -20.65
N GLU A 73 4.10 3.16 -21.05
CA GLU A 73 3.33 2.87 -22.28
C GLU A 73 1.82 2.65 -22.04
N GLU A 74 1.37 2.54 -20.79
CA GLU A 74 -0.04 2.26 -20.46
C GLU A 74 -0.93 3.54 -20.42
N GLY A 75 -0.53 4.54 -21.21
CA GLY A 75 -1.35 5.67 -21.58
C GLY A 75 -1.02 6.09 -23.01
N LEU A 76 -1.62 5.41 -23.97
CA LEU A 76 -1.72 5.91 -25.33
C LEU A 76 -2.84 6.95 -25.37
N THR A 77 -2.57 8.13 -24.83
CA THR A 77 -3.20 9.35 -25.31
C THR A 77 -2.16 10.45 -25.21
N LEU A 78 -1.73 10.92 -26.39
CA LEU A 78 -0.76 11.98 -26.66
C LEU A 78 0.71 11.52 -26.77
N GLU A 79 0.97 10.95 -27.94
CA GLU A 79 2.14 11.19 -28.78
C GLU A 79 2.90 12.48 -28.42
N TYR A 80 3.86 12.39 -27.49
CA TYR A 80 4.98 13.32 -27.35
C TYR A 80 6.17 12.56 -26.81
N GLN A 81 7.27 12.59 -27.57
CA GLN A 81 8.58 12.12 -27.16
C GLN A 81 9.00 12.85 -25.87
N GLY A 82 8.92 12.17 -24.72
CA GLY A 82 9.27 12.80 -23.45
C GLY A 82 8.93 11.96 -22.23
N PHE A 83 9.94 11.23 -21.76
CA PHE A 83 10.17 10.77 -20.38
C PHE A 83 9.25 11.37 -19.28
N GLY A 84 8.77 10.55 -18.32
CA GLY A 84 8.22 11.03 -17.03
C GLY A 84 6.80 11.64 -17.01
N LEU A 85 6.07 11.70 -18.13
CA LEU A 85 4.80 12.44 -18.25
C LEU A 85 3.69 11.99 -17.26
N TYR A 86 3.48 10.69 -17.06
CA TYR A 86 2.39 10.17 -16.20
C TYR A 86 2.53 10.52 -14.73
N ALA A 87 3.74 10.37 -14.21
CA ALA A 87 4.07 10.70 -12.84
C ALA A 87 3.97 12.21 -12.61
N ALA A 88 4.50 13.00 -13.55
CA ALA A 88 4.38 14.45 -13.51
C ALA A 88 2.91 14.90 -13.52
N PHE A 89 2.06 14.28 -14.33
CA PHE A 89 0.63 14.57 -14.36
C PHE A 89 -0.10 14.15 -13.08
N GLN A 90 0.20 12.98 -12.51
CA GLN A 90 -0.38 12.56 -11.23
C GLN A 90 0.04 13.53 -10.12
N ILE A 91 1.33 13.83 -10.02
CA ILE A 91 1.87 14.77 -9.01
C ILE A 91 1.24 16.15 -9.20
N ALA A 92 1.12 16.65 -10.43
CA ALA A 92 0.45 17.93 -10.71
C ALA A 92 -1.04 17.90 -10.32
N ASN A 93 -1.73 16.78 -10.57
CA ASN A 93 -3.13 16.59 -10.17
C ASN A 93 -3.29 16.59 -8.65
N ILE A 94 -2.43 15.88 -7.92
CA ILE A 94 -2.40 15.90 -6.45
C ILE A 94 -2.10 17.32 -5.96
N ARG A 95 -1.09 17.98 -6.52
CA ARG A 95 -0.69 19.35 -6.13
C ARG A 95 -1.80 20.38 -6.33
N LYS A 96 -2.67 20.20 -7.34
CA LYS A 96 -3.81 21.08 -7.58
C LYS A 96 -4.84 21.02 -6.46
N LEU A 97 -5.05 19.86 -5.87
CA LEU A 97 -6.06 19.64 -4.81
C LEU A 97 -5.43 19.76 -3.42
N TRP A 98 -4.22 19.25 -3.25
CA TRP A 98 -3.49 19.15 -1.98
C TRP A 98 -2.07 19.73 -2.12
N PRO A 99 -1.93 21.07 -2.25
CA PRO A 99 -0.66 21.72 -2.58
C PRO A 99 0.46 21.44 -1.56
N HIS A 100 0.11 21.25 -0.29
CA HIS A 100 1.07 21.09 0.81
C HIS A 100 1.32 19.63 1.24
N LYS A 101 0.66 18.63 0.64
CA LYS A 101 0.85 17.23 1.04
C LYS A 101 2.17 16.67 0.53
N LYS A 102 2.95 16.03 1.39
CA LYS A 102 4.15 15.30 0.94
C LYS A 102 3.72 14.07 0.13
N ILE A 103 4.43 13.78 -0.95
CA ILE A 103 4.19 12.62 -1.81
C ILE A 103 5.42 11.72 -1.77
N LEU A 104 5.24 10.48 -1.36
CA LEU A 104 6.27 9.44 -1.39
C LEU A 104 6.11 8.60 -2.67
N VAL A 105 7.17 8.56 -3.47
CA VAL A 105 7.24 7.81 -4.72
C VAL A 105 8.23 6.66 -4.56
N TYR A 106 7.75 5.43 -4.69
CA TYR A 106 8.64 4.27 -4.81
C TYR A 106 9.08 4.05 -6.25
N ASN A 107 10.40 4.05 -6.44
CA ASN A 107 11.07 3.71 -7.68
C ASN A 107 11.13 2.18 -7.85
N LEU A 108 10.45 1.67 -8.88
CA LEU A 108 10.39 0.26 -9.26
C LEU A 108 11.28 -0.08 -10.47
N GLY A 109 12.12 0.87 -10.92
CA GLY A 109 12.92 0.74 -12.15
C GLY A 109 12.73 1.93 -13.10
N LEU A 110 12.62 3.13 -12.55
CA LEU A 110 12.80 4.39 -13.26
C LEU A 110 14.26 4.54 -13.71
N SER A 111 14.43 5.19 -14.84
CA SER A 111 15.71 5.72 -15.29
C SER A 111 16.24 6.82 -14.37
N GLU A 112 17.57 7.00 -14.38
CA GLU A 112 18.25 8.00 -13.55
C GLU A 112 17.73 9.42 -13.77
N GLN A 113 17.57 9.84 -15.04
CA GLN A 113 17.01 11.14 -15.37
C GLN A 113 15.59 11.34 -14.80
N ALA A 114 14.73 10.31 -14.81
CA ALA A 114 13.37 10.43 -14.27
C ALA A 114 13.39 10.57 -12.74
N VAL A 115 14.29 9.83 -12.07
CA VAL A 115 14.51 9.97 -10.62
C VAL A 115 14.98 11.39 -10.28
N GLU A 116 15.91 11.95 -11.04
CA GLU A 116 16.41 13.32 -10.84
C GLU A 116 15.33 14.38 -11.09
N GLU A 117 14.47 14.20 -12.08
CA GLU A 117 13.34 15.09 -12.34
C GLU A 117 12.31 15.07 -11.21
N LEU A 118 12.01 13.88 -10.66
CA LEU A 118 11.09 13.73 -9.53
C LEU A 118 11.66 14.33 -8.24
N LYS A 119 12.94 14.08 -7.95
CA LYS A 119 13.62 14.64 -6.77
C LYS A 119 13.67 16.18 -6.77
N ARG A 120 13.61 16.81 -7.96
CA ARG A 120 13.52 18.28 -8.10
C ARG A 120 12.14 18.84 -7.80
N LYS A 121 11.09 18.02 -7.68
CA LYS A 121 9.73 18.50 -7.38
C LYS A 121 9.56 18.77 -5.88
N CYS A 122 8.94 19.90 -5.55
CA CYS A 122 8.66 20.26 -4.17
C CYS A 122 7.78 19.22 -3.48
N LEU A 123 8.13 18.89 -2.23
CA LEU A 123 7.39 17.98 -1.37
C LEU A 123 7.21 16.58 -1.99
N VAL A 124 8.12 16.16 -2.88
CA VAL A 124 8.20 14.80 -3.42
C VAL A 124 9.44 14.13 -2.86
N GLU A 125 9.26 12.95 -2.28
CA GLU A 125 10.34 12.08 -1.84
C GLU A 125 10.37 10.84 -2.74
N VAL A 126 11.55 10.45 -3.21
CA VAL A 126 11.72 9.27 -4.06
C VAL A 126 12.57 8.24 -3.32
N ARG A 127 12.08 7.00 -3.20
CA ARG A 127 12.79 5.88 -2.56
C ARG A 127 12.86 4.68 -3.49
N ASP A 128 14.00 4.00 -3.51
CA ASP A 128 14.12 2.75 -4.26
C ASP A 128 13.42 1.59 -3.53
N PHE A 129 12.58 0.85 -4.25
CA PHE A 129 12.11 -0.43 -3.74
C PHE A 129 13.22 -1.47 -3.85
N ARG A 130 13.69 -1.95 -2.70
CA ARG A 130 14.81 -2.90 -2.61
C ARG A 130 14.36 -4.32 -2.99
N PHE A 131 14.14 -4.58 -4.28
CA PHE A 131 13.83 -5.93 -4.79
C PHE A 131 14.75 -7.05 -4.30
N PRO A 132 16.08 -6.85 -4.12
CA PRO A 132 16.96 -7.91 -3.63
C PRO A 132 16.61 -8.46 -2.24
N ASN A 133 15.81 -7.72 -1.45
CA ASN A 133 15.37 -8.17 -0.13
C ASN A 133 14.22 -9.19 -0.21
N TYR A 134 13.67 -9.44 -1.39
CA TYR A 134 12.49 -10.28 -1.59
C TYR A 134 12.76 -11.37 -2.62
N PRO A 135 11.93 -12.43 -2.69
CA PRO A 135 12.08 -13.46 -3.70
C PRO A 135 12.08 -12.87 -5.11
N SER A 136 12.92 -13.43 -6.00
CA SER A 136 13.20 -12.86 -7.33
C SER A 136 11.95 -12.61 -8.18
N TYR A 137 10.90 -13.43 -8.01
CA TYR A 137 9.63 -13.28 -8.70
C TYR A 137 8.88 -11.98 -8.34
N VAL A 138 9.17 -11.33 -7.20
CA VAL A 138 8.58 -10.03 -6.83
C VAL A 138 8.98 -8.92 -7.81
N LYS A 139 10.12 -9.07 -8.48
CA LYS A 139 10.58 -8.15 -9.53
C LYS A 139 9.70 -8.19 -10.79
N ASN A 140 8.84 -9.21 -10.96
CA ASN A 140 7.88 -9.23 -12.06
C ASN A 140 6.75 -8.21 -11.78
N LEU A 141 6.90 -7.02 -12.35
CA LEU A 141 5.97 -5.91 -12.10
C LEU A 141 4.53 -6.21 -12.52
N LYS A 142 4.33 -7.09 -13.52
CA LYS A 142 3.00 -7.49 -14.02
C LYS A 142 2.18 -8.33 -13.02
N GLU A 143 2.85 -8.91 -12.02
CA GLU A 143 2.17 -9.67 -10.96
C GLU A 143 1.79 -8.80 -9.76
N TYR A 144 2.18 -7.52 -9.76
CA TYR A 144 1.85 -6.53 -8.73
C TYR A 144 2.19 -6.93 -7.28
N ARG A 145 3.00 -7.97 -7.06
CA ARG A 145 3.36 -8.48 -5.73
C ARG A 145 4.12 -7.47 -4.88
N TRP A 146 4.86 -6.57 -5.51
CA TRP A 146 5.56 -5.46 -4.88
C TRP A 146 4.59 -4.48 -4.20
N LYS A 147 3.36 -4.35 -4.70
CA LYS A 147 2.37 -3.37 -4.22
C LYS A 147 1.97 -3.58 -2.76
N PRO A 148 1.47 -4.77 -2.33
CA PRO A 148 1.17 -5.00 -0.92
C PRO A 148 2.40 -4.87 -0.02
N LEU A 149 3.61 -5.19 -0.51
CA LEU A 149 4.85 -5.02 0.26
C LEU A 149 5.13 -3.53 0.53
N ILE A 150 5.03 -2.67 -0.49
CA ILE A 150 5.21 -1.23 -0.29
C ILE A 150 4.15 -0.67 0.64
N ILE A 151 2.88 -1.09 0.48
CA ILE A 151 1.80 -0.70 1.38
C ILE A 151 2.15 -1.08 2.83
N ALA A 152 2.57 -2.31 3.10
CA ALA A 152 2.97 -2.73 4.44
C ALA A 152 4.16 -1.92 5.00
N ILE A 153 5.23 -1.72 4.20
CA ILE A 153 6.41 -0.93 4.60
C ILE A 153 5.99 0.49 5.01
N THR A 154 5.12 1.11 4.21
CA THR A 154 4.71 2.50 4.42
C THR A 154 3.67 2.66 5.52
N VAL A 155 2.75 1.72 5.68
CA VAL A 155 1.83 1.69 6.83
C VAL A 155 2.62 1.54 8.12
N LYS A 156 3.60 0.64 8.17
CA LYS A 156 4.49 0.49 9.33
C LYS A 156 5.21 1.78 9.70
N GLU A 157 5.62 2.58 8.71
CA GLU A 157 6.34 3.84 8.96
C GLU A 157 5.43 5.01 9.36
N PHE A 158 4.25 5.13 8.74
CA PHE A 158 3.40 6.32 8.86
C PHE A 158 2.08 6.09 9.61
N GLY A 159 1.73 4.85 9.94
CA GLY A 159 0.45 4.44 10.54
C GLY A 159 -0.72 4.47 9.56
N ALA A 160 -0.83 5.50 8.71
CA ALA A 160 -1.83 5.61 7.68
C ALA A 160 -1.25 6.08 6.35
N ILE A 161 -1.77 5.54 5.25
CA ILE A 161 -1.36 5.92 3.89
C ILE A 161 -2.57 6.14 2.99
N TRP A 162 -2.36 6.97 1.97
CA TRP A 162 -3.26 7.14 0.84
C TRP A 162 -2.56 6.61 -0.41
N TRP A 163 -2.76 5.32 -0.72
CA TRP A 163 -2.19 4.69 -1.90
C TRP A 163 -2.87 5.19 -3.18
N MET A 164 -2.08 5.61 -4.18
CA MET A 164 -2.60 6.05 -5.47
C MET A 164 -1.80 5.41 -6.61
N ASP A 165 -2.47 4.57 -7.40
CA ASP A 165 -1.89 4.10 -8.66
C ASP A 165 -1.63 5.29 -9.59
N THR A 166 -0.52 5.25 -10.31
CA THR A 166 -0.01 6.35 -11.16
C THR A 166 -0.99 6.80 -12.25
N SER A 167 -1.94 5.95 -12.62
CA SER A 167 -3.02 6.22 -13.58
C SER A 167 -4.22 6.96 -12.97
N VAL A 168 -4.34 7.02 -11.64
CA VAL A 168 -5.48 7.66 -10.95
C VAL A 168 -5.40 9.18 -11.07
N ARG A 169 -6.55 9.82 -11.33
CA ARG A 169 -6.71 11.27 -11.38
C ARG A 169 -7.90 11.70 -10.53
N TRP A 170 -7.65 12.57 -9.58
CA TRP A 170 -8.65 13.14 -8.69
C TRP A 170 -9.33 14.34 -9.34
N LYS A 171 -10.66 14.39 -9.27
CA LYS A 171 -11.46 15.50 -9.80
C LYS A 171 -11.78 16.55 -8.74
N LYS A 172 -11.88 16.14 -7.49
CA LYS A 172 -12.20 16.97 -6.31
C LYS A 172 -11.52 16.37 -5.09
N ASP A 173 -11.39 17.18 -4.04
CA ASP A 173 -11.00 16.72 -2.73
C ASP A 173 -12.18 16.00 -2.06
N TYR A 174 -11.95 14.75 -1.68
CA TYR A 174 -12.89 13.90 -0.94
C TYR A 174 -12.22 13.28 0.30
N GLN A 175 -11.07 13.79 0.73
CA GLN A 175 -10.31 13.17 1.81
C GLN A 175 -11.12 13.13 3.10
N ASP A 176 -11.72 14.26 3.49
CA ASP A 176 -12.54 14.35 4.70
C ASP A 176 -13.78 13.46 4.62
N LEU A 177 -14.45 13.44 3.47
CA LEU A 177 -15.61 12.56 3.25
C LEU A 177 -15.25 11.08 3.42
N ILE A 178 -14.11 10.64 2.87
CA ILE A 178 -13.66 9.25 2.99
C ILE A 178 -13.31 8.93 4.45
N ASN A 179 -12.65 9.86 5.15
CA ASN A 179 -12.35 9.70 6.57
C ASN A 179 -13.62 9.58 7.41
N ASP A 180 -14.65 10.37 7.10
CA ASP A 180 -15.95 10.31 7.76
C ASP A 180 -16.68 8.98 7.49
N GLU A 181 -16.64 8.47 6.26
CA GLU A 181 -17.24 7.16 5.90
C GLU A 181 -16.55 5.99 6.61
N ILE A 182 -15.22 6.04 6.78
CA ILE A 182 -14.48 5.02 7.54
C ILE A 182 -14.98 5.01 8.99
N ARG A 183 -15.06 6.18 9.63
CA ARG A 183 -15.54 6.33 11.02
C ARG A 183 -17.02 5.97 11.18
N CYS A 184 -17.84 6.25 10.17
CA CYS A 184 -19.28 5.95 10.21
C CYS A 184 -19.58 4.45 10.20
N ARG A 185 -18.77 3.64 9.50
CA ARG A 185 -18.96 2.18 9.47
C ARG A 185 -18.75 1.52 10.83
N ASP A 186 -17.91 2.07 11.69
CA ASP A 186 -17.68 1.55 13.04
C ASP A 186 -18.96 1.57 13.88
N ASN A 187 -19.72 2.67 13.82
CA ASN A 187 -20.98 2.81 14.58
C ASN A 187 -22.09 1.82 14.16
N PHE A 188 -21.96 1.19 12.98
CA PHE A 188 -22.95 0.22 12.48
C PHE A 188 -22.61 -1.23 12.88
N VAL A 189 -21.33 -1.58 12.96
CA VAL A 189 -20.90 -2.95 13.34
C VAL A 189 -21.12 -3.19 14.84
N THR A 190 -20.87 -2.20 15.70
CA THR A 190 -21.11 -2.32 17.15
C THR A 190 -22.59 -2.57 17.48
N ARG A 191 -23.52 -2.12 16.62
CA ARG A 191 -24.98 -2.33 16.78
C ARG A 191 -25.47 -3.72 16.35
N LEU A 192 -24.70 -4.45 15.54
CA LEU A 192 -25.06 -5.79 15.08
C LEU A 192 -24.51 -6.90 16.00
N LEU A 193 -23.49 -6.61 16.81
CA LEU A 193 -22.92 -7.54 17.81
C LEU A 193 -23.51 -7.36 19.22
N THR A 194 -24.44 -6.41 19.41
CA THR A 194 -25.17 -6.15 20.67
C THR A 194 -26.67 -6.42 20.57
N ARG A 195 -27.12 -7.23 19.62
CA ARG A 195 -28.50 -7.76 19.55
C ARG A 195 -28.52 -9.27 19.49
#